data_AF-A0A832WG02-F1
#
_entry.id   AF-A0A832WG02-F1
#
_cell.length_a   1.000
_cell.length_b   1.000
_cell.length_c   1.000
_cell.angle_alpha   90.00
_cell.angle_beta   90.00
_cell.angle_gamma   90.00
#
_symmetry.space_group_name_H-M   'P 1'
#
loop_
_entity.id
_entity.type
_entity.pdbx_description
1 polymer ?
#
loop_
_entity_poly.entity_id
_entity_poly.type
_entity_poly.pdbx_seq_one_letter_code
_entity_poly.pdbx_strand_id
1 'polypeptide(L)'
;IRNEAYGILQREDTLKEIVKLLGPDALPDEEKLILEIARMIKIGLLQQNSFDDVDTYCSPEKQFKLLKLIVDFYKLGQQSLKEGTQLSAIRELSVVTSILKARMDVKDDEMPKLDKLETDMKEQFKNISGVKVTN
;
A
#
# COMPACT_ATOMS: atom_id res chain seq x y z
N ILE A 1 -7.69 9.06 7.23
CA ILE A 1 -7.61 8.23 6.01
C ILE A 1 -7.50 9.07 4.74
N ARG A 2 -8.53 9.81 4.28
CA ARG A 2 -8.41 10.61 3.04
C ARG A 2 -7.29 11.67 3.11
N ASN A 3 -7.25 12.46 4.17
CA ASN A 3 -6.19 13.45 4.39
C ASN A 3 -4.80 12.81 4.53
N GLU A 4 -4.75 11.59 5.06
CA GLU A 4 -3.51 10.83 5.25
C GLU A 4 -2.94 10.39 3.89
N ALA A 5 -3.80 9.87 3.01
CA ALA A 5 -3.43 9.55 1.64
C ALA A 5 -3.02 10.80 0.83
N TYR A 6 -3.70 11.93 1.00
CA TYR A 6 -3.26 13.19 0.40
C TYR A 6 -1.89 13.62 0.91
N GLY A 7 -1.62 13.50 2.21
CA GLY A 7 -0.32 13.79 2.79
C GLY A 7 0.79 12.91 2.22
N ILE A 8 0.51 11.61 2.01
CA ILE A 8 1.45 10.68 1.36
C ILE A 8 1.75 11.11 -0.07
N LEU A 9 0.75 11.50 -0.85
CA LEU A 9 0.93 11.97 -2.23
C LEU A 9 1.73 13.28 -2.29
N GLN A 10 1.43 14.26 -1.44
CA GLN A 10 2.20 15.50 -1.36
C GLN A 10 3.66 15.26 -0.97
N ARG A 11 3.89 14.33 -0.05
CA ARG A 11 5.25 13.95 0.36
C ARG A 11 5.98 13.27 -0.79
N GLU A 12 5.32 12.38 -1.53
CA GLU A 12 5.90 11.74 -2.72
C GLU A 12 6.34 12.76 -3.78
N ASP A 13 5.54 13.80 -4.06
CA ASP A 13 5.96 14.85 -4.99
C ASP A 13 7.26 15.54 -4.54
N THR A 14 7.38 15.83 -3.24
CA THR A 14 8.62 16.41 -2.69
C THR A 14 9.80 15.44 -2.81
N LEU A 15 9.59 14.17 -2.46
CA LEU A 15 10.63 13.14 -2.52
C LEU A 15 11.09 12.85 -3.95
N LYS A 16 10.19 12.93 -4.92
CA LYS A 16 10.54 12.76 -6.34
C LYS A 16 11.54 13.78 -6.83
N GLU A 17 11.43 15.03 -6.41
CA GLU A 17 12.41 16.07 -6.76
C GLU A 17 13.78 15.77 -6.14
N ILE A 18 13.82 15.28 -4.89
CA ILE A 18 15.06 14.84 -4.23
C ILE A 18 15.69 13.66 -4.99
N VAL A 19 14.89 12.66 -5.36
CA VAL A 19 15.35 11.48 -6.11
C VAL A 19 15.88 11.85 -7.48
N LYS A 20 15.29 12.82 -8.19
CA LYS A 20 15.81 13.31 -9.47
C LYS A 20 17.20 13.93 -9.33
N LEU A 21 17.48 14.59 -8.22
CA LEU A 21 18.74 15.29 -7.99
C LEU A 21 19.85 14.39 -7.46
N LEU A 22 19.52 13.47 -6.55
CA LEU A 22 20.50 12.70 -5.76
C LEU A 22 20.43 11.18 -5.98
N GLY A 23 19.43 10.70 -6.73
CA GLY A 23 19.14 9.28 -6.92
C GLY A 23 18.29 8.68 -5.80
N PRO A 24 17.71 7.48 -6.03
CA PRO A 24 16.80 6.83 -5.07
C PRO A 24 17.48 6.34 -3.80
N ASP A 25 18.80 6.09 -3.85
CA ASP A 25 19.56 5.56 -2.72
C ASP A 25 19.79 6.58 -1.61
N ALA A 26 19.70 7.87 -1.92
CA ALA A 26 19.85 8.96 -0.98
C ALA A 26 18.71 9.07 0.05
N LEU A 27 17.57 8.39 -0.20
CA LEU A 27 16.42 8.44 0.69
C LEU A 27 16.52 7.43 1.84
N PRO A 28 16.12 7.81 3.07
CA PRO A 28 15.87 6.86 4.15
C PRO A 28 14.79 5.84 3.78
N ASP A 29 14.85 4.66 4.39
CA ASP A 29 13.89 3.58 4.12
C ASP A 29 12.44 3.98 4.39
N GLU A 30 12.19 4.84 5.38
CA GLU A 30 10.86 5.38 5.67
C GLU A 30 10.32 6.24 4.51
N GLU A 31 11.16 7.06 3.89
CA GLU A 31 10.77 7.90 2.75
C GLU A 31 10.63 7.05 1.47
N LYS A 32 11.47 6.02 1.31
CA LYS A 32 11.31 5.02 0.25
C LYS A 32 10.02 4.23 0.40
N LEU A 33 9.54 3.99 1.62
CA LEU A 33 8.22 3.39 1.88
C LEU A 33 7.11 4.35 1.43
N ILE A 34 7.20 5.65 1.75
CA ILE A 34 6.21 6.65 1.31
C ILE A 34 6.05 6.65 -0.22
N LEU A 35 7.15 6.58 -0.98
CA LEU A 35 7.11 6.46 -2.45
C LEU A 35 6.35 5.20 -2.91
N GLU A 36 6.55 4.08 -2.21
CA GLU A 36 5.86 2.83 -2.53
C GLU A 36 4.36 2.91 -2.23
N ILE A 37 3.98 3.51 -1.09
CA ILE A 37 2.56 3.69 -0.75
C ILE A 37 1.89 4.66 -1.73
N ALA A 38 2.56 5.75 -2.10
CA ALA A 38 2.04 6.66 -3.11
C ALA A 38 1.80 5.94 -4.45
N ARG A 39 2.70 5.04 -4.85
CA ARG A 39 2.51 4.15 -6.02
C ARG A 39 1.28 3.27 -5.85
N MET A 40 1.09 2.66 -4.68
CA MET A 40 -0.07 1.83 -4.38
C MET A 40 -1.38 2.62 -4.42
N ILE A 41 -1.41 3.85 -3.91
CA ILE A 41 -2.59 4.74 -4.00
C ILE A 41 -2.90 5.05 -5.47
N LYS A 42 -1.87 5.39 -6.27
CA LYS A 42 -2.06 5.73 -7.69
C LYS A 42 -2.59 4.55 -8.49
N ILE A 43 -2.01 3.37 -8.36
CA ILE A 43 -2.37 2.20 -9.17
C ILE A 43 -3.60 1.47 -8.60
N GLY A 44 -3.66 1.29 -7.28
CA GLY A 44 -4.71 0.51 -6.61
C GLY A 44 -6.02 1.27 -6.41
N LEU A 45 -6.03 2.60 -6.53
CA LEU A 45 -7.24 3.41 -6.33
C LEU A 45 -7.48 4.47 -7.41
N LEU A 46 -6.48 5.28 -7.77
CA LEU A 46 -6.70 6.45 -8.64
C LEU A 46 -6.75 6.11 -10.13
N GLN A 47 -5.99 5.10 -10.57
CA GLN A 47 -6.02 4.62 -11.95
C GLN A 47 -7.26 3.77 -12.16
N GLN A 48 -8.31 4.38 -12.69
CA GLN A 48 -9.53 3.70 -13.11
C GLN A 48 -9.50 3.43 -14.62
N ASN A 49 -9.83 2.21 -15.02
CA ASN A 49 -9.99 1.82 -16.40
C ASN A 49 -11.48 1.82 -16.74
N SER A 50 -11.91 2.86 -17.47
CA SER A 50 -13.31 3.04 -17.90
C SER A 50 -13.78 2.03 -18.95
N PHE A 51 -12.90 1.15 -19.45
CA PHE A 51 -13.22 0.08 -20.40
C PHE A 51 -13.27 -1.31 -19.76
N ASP A 52 -13.05 -1.42 -18.45
CA ASP A 52 -13.10 -2.69 -17.72
C ASP A 52 -14.46 -2.90 -17.05
N ASP A 53 -15.07 -4.08 -17.22
CA ASP A 53 -16.43 -4.36 -16.75
C ASP A 53 -16.62 -4.26 -15.23
N VAL A 54 -15.55 -4.43 -14.43
CA VAL A 54 -15.60 -4.37 -12.97
C VAL A 54 -15.16 -3.00 -12.44
N ASP A 55 -14.25 -2.33 -13.14
CA ASP A 55 -13.72 -1.05 -12.72
C ASP A 55 -14.40 0.18 -13.36
N THR A 56 -15.36 -0.05 -14.26
CA THR A 56 -16.22 1.01 -14.83
C THR A 56 -17.01 1.74 -13.73
N TYR A 57 -17.35 1.07 -12.63
CA TYR A 57 -18.03 1.66 -11.48
C TYR A 57 -17.52 1.06 -10.17
N CYS A 58 -17.17 1.91 -9.21
CA CYS A 58 -16.69 1.51 -7.90
C CYS A 58 -17.45 2.29 -6.82
N SER A 59 -18.25 1.61 -6.00
CA SER A 59 -19.03 2.26 -4.94
C SER A 59 -18.14 2.99 -3.93
N PRO A 60 -18.67 4.04 -3.27
CA PRO A 60 -17.95 4.76 -2.22
C PRO A 60 -17.45 3.84 -1.09
N GLU A 61 -18.19 2.77 -0.80
CA GLU A 61 -17.80 1.79 0.23
C GLU A 61 -16.57 0.99 -0.20
N LYS A 62 -16.55 0.47 -1.43
CA LYS A 62 -15.39 -0.23 -2.00
C LYS A 62 -14.17 0.68 -2.06
N GLN A 63 -14.33 1.92 -2.53
CA GLN A 63 -13.25 2.92 -2.54
C GLN A 63 -12.68 3.16 -1.14
N PHE A 64 -13.55 3.28 -0.13
CA PHE A 64 -13.12 3.46 1.26
C PHE A 64 -12.32 2.25 1.77
N LYS A 65 -12.79 1.02 1.52
CA LYS A 65 -12.08 -0.20 1.95
C LYS A 65 -10.72 -0.35 1.27
N LEU A 66 -10.63 -0.10 -0.04
CA LEU A 66 -9.36 -0.13 -0.78
C LEU A 66 -8.38 0.91 -0.23
N LEU A 67 -8.84 2.14 -0.01
CA LEU A 67 -8.02 3.19 0.58
C LEU A 67 -7.56 2.82 2.00
N LYS A 68 -8.47 2.26 2.81
CA LYS A 68 -8.17 1.78 4.17
C LYS A 68 -7.08 0.71 4.14
N LEU A 69 -7.18 -0.29 3.26
CA LEU A 69 -6.15 -1.34 3.11
C LEU A 69 -4.76 -0.75 2.83
N ILE A 70 -4.67 0.21 1.90
CA ILE A 70 -3.39 0.85 1.56
C ILE A 70 -2.84 1.67 2.73
N VAL A 71 -3.69 2.40 3.45
CA VAL A 71 -3.28 3.18 4.63
C VAL A 71 -2.88 2.28 5.81
N ASP A 72 -3.56 1.17 6.01
CA ASP A 72 -3.22 0.20 7.05
C ASP A 72 -1.91 -0.52 6.71
N PHE A 73 -1.69 -0.87 5.43
CA PHE A 73 -0.39 -1.36 4.95
C PHE A 73 0.74 -0.36 5.26
N TYR A 74 0.52 0.93 5.02
CA TYR A 74 1.49 1.98 5.35
C TYR A 74 1.84 2.00 6.84
N LYS A 75 0.83 1.96 7.72
CA LYS A 75 1.04 1.98 9.17
C LYS A 75 1.81 0.76 9.65
N LEU A 76 1.44 -0.43 9.17
CA LEU A 76 2.15 -1.67 9.49
C LEU A 76 3.58 -1.64 8.96
N GLY A 77 3.78 -1.16 7.73
CA GLY A 77 5.10 -0.98 7.13
C GLY A 77 5.99 -0.06 7.95
N GLN A 78 5.48 1.10 8.37
CA GLN A 78 6.22 2.02 9.23
C GLN A 78 6.58 1.40 10.58
N GLN A 79 5.65 0.67 11.19
CA GLN A 79 5.91 -0.05 12.44
C GLN A 79 7.00 -1.11 12.25
N SER A 80 6.90 -1.94 11.21
CA SER A 80 7.89 -2.96 10.92
C SER A 80 9.28 -2.39 10.62
N LEU A 81 9.38 -1.27 9.90
CA LEU A 81 10.65 -0.56 9.69
C LEU A 81 11.27 -0.12 11.02
N LYS A 82 10.46 0.41 11.95
CA LYS A 82 10.91 0.81 13.30
C LYS A 82 11.36 -0.37 14.15
N GLU A 83 10.73 -1.52 13.97
CA GLU A 83 11.13 -2.81 14.57
C GLU A 83 12.37 -3.42 13.88
N GLY A 84 12.92 -2.74 12.88
CA GLY A 84 14.16 -3.10 12.21
C GLY A 84 13.98 -3.99 10.98
N THR A 85 12.76 -4.30 10.56
CA THR A 85 12.51 -5.06 9.32
C THR A 85 13.04 -4.31 8.11
N GLN A 86 13.64 -5.03 7.16
CA GLN A 86 14.17 -4.43 5.94
C GLN A 86 13.03 -4.01 5.00
N LEU A 87 13.18 -2.88 4.34
CA LEU A 87 12.19 -2.38 3.38
C LEU A 87 11.94 -3.37 2.23
N SER A 88 12.96 -4.10 1.78
CA SER A 88 12.84 -5.14 0.75
C SER A 88 11.80 -6.21 1.14
N ALA A 89 11.88 -6.72 2.37
CA ALA A 89 10.95 -7.73 2.88
C ALA A 89 9.50 -7.24 2.90
N ILE A 90 9.28 -5.95 3.20
CA ILE A 90 7.94 -5.33 3.17
C ILE A 90 7.41 -5.21 1.73
N ARG A 91 8.28 -4.84 0.78
CA ARG A 91 7.93 -4.69 -0.65
C ARG A 91 7.65 -6.03 -1.34
N GLU A 92 8.29 -7.09 -0.90
CA GLU A 92 8.15 -8.44 -1.45
C GLU A 92 6.89 -9.17 -0.95
N LEU A 93 6.16 -8.59 0.01
CA LEU A 93 4.91 -9.17 0.49
C LEU A 93 3.91 -9.37 -0.67
N SER A 94 3.38 -10.59 -0.78
CA SER A 94 2.42 -10.92 -1.84
C SER A 94 1.13 -10.11 -1.74
N VAL A 95 0.79 -9.62 -0.54
CA VAL A 95 -0.35 -8.73 -0.32
C VAL A 95 -0.26 -7.43 -1.14
N VAL A 96 0.94 -6.94 -1.47
CA VAL A 96 1.10 -5.73 -2.31
C VAL A 96 0.43 -5.93 -3.66
N THR A 97 0.71 -7.07 -4.32
CA THR A 97 0.12 -7.39 -5.63
C THR A 97 -1.39 -7.59 -5.51
N SER A 98 -1.84 -8.25 -4.45
CA SER A 98 -3.26 -8.46 -4.19
C SER A 98 -4.02 -7.14 -3.97
N ILE A 99 -3.45 -6.19 -3.23
CA ILE A 99 -4.04 -4.85 -3.02
C ILE A 99 -4.13 -4.08 -4.34
N LEU A 100 -3.09 -4.14 -5.18
CA LEU A 100 -3.08 -3.46 -6.49
C LEU A 100 -4.14 -4.02 -7.45
N LYS A 101 -4.41 -5.32 -7.39
CA LYS A 101 -5.41 -5.99 -8.25
C LYS A 101 -6.82 -5.99 -7.67
N ALA A 102 -6.98 -5.82 -6.35
CA ALA A 102 -8.26 -5.89 -5.66
C ALA A 102 -9.32 -4.94 -6.25
N ARG A 103 -8.90 -3.82 -6.85
CA ARG A 103 -9.79 -2.89 -7.55
C ARG A 103 -10.54 -3.58 -8.71
N MET A 104 -9.84 -4.39 -9.50
CA MET A 104 -10.36 -5.10 -10.68
C MET A 104 -10.91 -6.48 -10.34
N ASP A 105 -10.28 -7.18 -9.39
CA ASP A 105 -10.61 -8.57 -9.06
C ASP A 105 -11.82 -8.71 -8.12
N VAL A 106 -12.12 -7.68 -7.32
CA VAL A 106 -13.20 -7.71 -6.33
C VAL A 106 -14.35 -6.86 -6.81
N LYS A 107 -15.51 -7.48 -7.05
CA LYS A 107 -16.74 -6.77 -7.37
C LYS A 107 -17.39 -6.18 -6.11
N ASP A 108 -18.29 -5.23 -6.29
CA ASP A 108 -18.99 -4.54 -5.19
C ASP A 108 -19.85 -5.48 -4.32
N ASP A 109 -20.27 -6.63 -4.85
CA ASP A 109 -20.98 -7.69 -4.13
C ASP A 109 -20.03 -8.65 -3.38
N GLU A 110 -18.72 -8.56 -3.60
CA GLU A 110 -17.69 -9.44 -3.04
C GLU A 110 -16.82 -8.75 -1.98
N MET A 111 -17.36 -7.73 -1.32
CA MET A 111 -16.69 -6.98 -0.24
C MET A 111 -16.04 -7.83 0.87
N PRO A 112 -16.55 -9.02 1.25
CA PRO A 112 -15.86 -9.91 2.20
C PRO A 112 -14.45 -10.33 1.75
N LYS A 113 -14.14 -10.31 0.45
CA LYS A 113 -12.78 -10.58 -0.06
C LYS A 113 -11.79 -9.50 0.37
N LEU A 114 -12.21 -8.24 0.49
CA LEU A 114 -11.37 -7.15 0.99
C LEU A 114 -11.06 -7.32 2.48
N ASP A 115 -12.02 -7.81 3.27
CA ASP A 115 -11.83 -8.08 4.70
C ASP A 115 -10.87 -9.26 4.92
N LYS A 116 -10.96 -10.28 4.06
CA LYS A 116 -9.97 -11.36 4.03
C LYS A 116 -8.58 -10.83 3.69
N LEU A 117 -8.48 -9.95 2.69
CA LEU A 117 -7.21 -9.34 2.30
C LEU A 117 -6.60 -8.51 3.43
N GLU A 118 -7.41 -7.80 4.23
CA GLU A 118 -6.95 -7.10 5.44
C GLU A 118 -6.36 -8.07 6.47
N THR A 119 -6.97 -9.25 6.61
CA THR A 119 -6.51 -10.29 7.54
C THR A 119 -5.19 -10.92 7.06
N ASP A 120 -5.13 -11.32 5.79
CA ASP A 120 -3.94 -11.89 5.16
C ASP A 120 -2.76 -10.92 5.24
N MET A 121 -3.01 -9.62 5.04
CA MET A 121 -2.01 -8.56 5.21
C MET A 121 -1.43 -8.55 6.63
N LYS A 122 -2.28 -8.54 7.65
CA LYS A 122 -1.85 -8.53 9.06
C LYS A 122 -1.04 -9.77 9.42
N GLU A 123 -1.42 -10.94 8.90
CA GLU A 123 -0.65 -12.18 9.10
C GLU A 123 0.73 -12.12 8.43
N GLN A 124 0.81 -11.62 7.20
CA GLN A 124 2.08 -11.45 6.50
C GLN A 124 3.02 -10.49 7.26
N PHE A 125 2.51 -9.37 7.75
CA PHE A 125 3.29 -8.44 8.57
C PHE A 125 3.75 -9.06 9.90
N LYS A 126 2.93 -9.89 10.54
CA LYS A 126 3.33 -10.65 11.73
C LYS A 126 4.46 -11.64 11.45
N ASN A 127 4.43 -12.31 10.30
CA ASN A 127 5.47 -13.27 9.93
C ASN A 127 6.82 -12.59 9.71
N ILE A 128 6.86 -11.42 9.06
CA ILE A 128 8.13 -10.72 8.82
C ILE A 128 8.67 -10.00 10.07
N SER A 129 7.81 -9.57 10.99
CA SER A 129 8.22 -8.98 12.28
C SER A 129 8.66 -10.03 13.30
N GLY A 130 8.00 -11.19 13.33
CA GLY A 130 8.30 -12.29 14.25
C GLY A 130 9.61 -13.03 13.96
N VAL A 131 10.08 -13.05 12.71
CA VAL A 131 11.33 -13.74 12.32
C VAL A 131 12.59 -13.15 12.97
N LYS A 132 12.53 -11.91 13.50
CA LYS A 132 13.69 -11.23 14.10
C LYS A 132 13.91 -11.46 15.59
N VAL A 133 13.00 -12.11 16.32
CA VAL A 133 13.18 -12.36 17.76
C VAL A 133 14.12 -13.56 18.04
N THR A 134 14.56 -14.30 17.03
CA THR A 134 15.25 -15.59 17.21
C THR A 134 16.75 -15.61 16.84
N ASN A 135 17.41 -14.46 16.63
CA ASN A 135 18.87 -14.44 16.40
C ASN A 135 19.61 -13.51 17.36
#